data_AF-Q5WKB9-F1
#
_entry.id   AF-Q5WKB9-F1
#
_cell.length_a   1.000
_cell.length_b   1.000
_cell.length_c   1.000
_cell.angle_alpha   90.00
_cell.angle_beta   90.00
_cell.angle_gamma   90.00
#
_symmetry.space_group_name_H-M   'P 1'
#
loop_
_entity.id
_entity.type
_entity.pdbx_description
1 polymer ?
#
loop_
_entity_poly.entity_id
_entity_poly.type
_entity_poly.pdbx_seq_one_letter_code
_entity_poly.pdbx_strand_id
1 'polypeptide(L)'
;MEKRSVTRWALLSMLLFCVQVILLSLTPLAEYGNAANEFNSIGMWLAVAMIAGMYIVPLGLYRIGLPFSKAILAILSGFGIFIHFIIVVLLLISTFFTAAGVAAAACSLLSIIVNVIWFFAAFRKHRLVH
;
A
#
# COMPACT_ATOMS: atom_id res chain seq x y z
N MET A 1 -8.79 -7.72 20.49
CA MET A 1 -9.12 -8.15 19.10
C MET A 1 -8.70 -7.11 18.04
N GLU A 2 -8.87 -5.81 18.32
CA GLU A 2 -8.40 -4.69 17.47
C GLU A 2 -6.96 -4.87 16.94
N LYS A 3 -5.98 -5.05 17.84
CA LYS A 3 -4.55 -5.15 17.45
C LYS A 3 -4.26 -6.24 16.40
N ARG A 4 -4.92 -7.40 16.50
CA ARG A 4 -4.74 -8.52 15.56
C ARG A 4 -5.34 -8.20 14.19
N SER A 5 -6.51 -7.56 14.17
CA SER A 5 -7.16 -7.11 12.93
C SER A 5 -6.34 -6.04 12.22
N VAL A 6 -5.97 -4.97 12.94
CA VAL A 6 -5.14 -3.87 12.43
C VAL A 6 -3.83 -4.37 11.83
N THR A 7 -3.17 -5.32 12.50
CA THR A 7 -1.93 -5.91 11.99
C THR A 7 -2.14 -6.69 10.70
N ARG A 8 -3.17 -7.55 10.64
CA ARG A 8 -3.43 -8.36 9.44
C ARG A 8 -3.68 -7.48 8.22
N TRP A 9 -4.50 -6.45 8.37
CA TRP A 9 -4.82 -5.54 7.28
C TRP A 9 -3.62 -4.65 6.90
N ALA A 10 -2.78 -4.26 7.86
CA ALA A 10 -1.55 -3.50 7.57
C ALA A 10 -0.54 -4.33 6.78
N LEU A 11 -0.34 -5.60 7.16
CA LEU A 11 0.54 -6.52 6.44
C LEU A 11 0.02 -6.82 5.03
N LEU A 12 -1.29 -7.00 4.87
CA LEU A 12 -1.88 -7.18 3.55
C LEU A 12 -1.71 -5.93 2.68
N SER A 13 -1.95 -4.74 3.25
CA SER A 13 -1.72 -3.46 2.56
C SER A 13 -0.27 -3.31 2.10
N MET A 14 0.70 -3.61 2.98
CA MET A 14 2.12 -3.63 2.65
C MET A 14 2.44 -4.59 1.49
N LEU A 15 1.96 -5.84 1.57
CA LEU A 15 2.22 -6.84 0.53
C LEU A 15 1.66 -6.40 -0.82
N LEU A 16 0.43 -5.88 -0.85
CA LEU A 16 -0.18 -5.39 -2.09
C LEU A 16 0.58 -4.21 -2.66
N PHE A 17 1.10 -3.31 -1.82
CA PHE A 17 1.91 -2.18 -2.28
C PHE A 17 3.27 -2.66 -2.83
N CYS A 18 3.92 -3.64 -2.20
CA CYS A 18 5.14 -4.25 -2.75
C CYS A 18 4.86 -4.92 -4.11
N VAL A 19 3.76 -5.67 -4.23
CA VAL A 19 3.33 -6.27 -5.50
C VAL A 19 3.05 -5.19 -6.54
N GLN A 20 2.42 -4.07 -6.14
CA GLN A 20 2.14 -2.95 -7.02
C GLN A 20 3.41 -2.37 -7.65
N VAL A 21 4.50 -2.21 -6.87
CA VAL A 21 5.79 -1.74 -7.40
C VAL A 21 6.32 -2.68 -8.47
N ILE A 22 6.29 -3.99 -8.21
CA ILE A 22 6.74 -5.00 -9.18
C ILE A 22 5.88 -4.97 -10.44
N LEU A 23 4.56 -4.89 -10.30
CA LEU A 23 3.65 -4.83 -11.46
C LEU A 23 3.89 -3.57 -12.31
N LEU A 24 4.07 -2.41 -11.67
CA LEU A 24 4.35 -1.16 -12.39
C LEU A 24 5.68 -1.20 -13.14
N SER A 25 6.71 -1.86 -12.58
CA SER A 25 8.00 -2.04 -13.24
C SER A 25 7.94 -2.89 -14.52
N LEU A 26 6.86 -3.66 -14.69
CA LEU A 26 6.57 -4.47 -15.89
C LEU A 26 5.71 -3.73 -16.92
N THR A 27 5.28 -2.49 -16.63
CA THR A 27 4.49 -1.67 -17.55
C THR A 27 5.39 -0.65 -18.26
N PRO A 28 4.95 -0.08 -19.41
CA PRO A 28 5.67 1.01 -20.06
C PRO A 28 5.89 2.24 -19.18
N LEU A 29 5.18 2.38 -18.05
CA LEU A 29 5.45 3.43 -17.05
C LEU A 29 6.87 3.38 -16.50
N ALA A 30 7.54 2.23 -16.56
CA ALA A 30 8.93 2.06 -16.16
C ALA A 30 9.93 2.79 -17.07
N GLU A 31 9.49 3.33 -18.21
CA GLU A 31 10.32 4.15 -19.11
C GLU A 31 10.12 5.65 -18.85
N TYR A 32 9.14 6.03 -18.02
CA TYR A 32 8.79 7.42 -17.76
C TYR A 32 9.46 7.96 -16.49
N GLY A 33 10.46 8.82 -16.70
CA GLY A 33 11.07 9.66 -15.66
C GLY A 33 12.44 9.19 -15.17
N ASN A 34 13.23 10.12 -14.63
CA ASN A 34 14.61 9.86 -14.17
C ASN A 34 14.72 8.87 -13.00
N ALA A 35 13.60 8.54 -12.35
CA ALA A 35 13.51 7.60 -11.23
C ALA A 35 12.62 6.40 -11.56
N ALA A 36 12.47 6.08 -12.84
CA ALA A 36 11.65 4.96 -13.24
C ALA A 36 12.25 3.64 -12.73
N ASN A 37 11.41 2.83 -12.09
CA ASN A 37 11.84 1.57 -11.49
C ASN A 37 11.70 0.46 -12.52
N GLU A 38 12.77 0.21 -13.28
CA GLU A 38 12.83 -0.92 -14.21
C GLU A 38 12.70 -2.25 -13.46
N PHE A 39 12.06 -3.23 -14.11
CA PHE A 39 11.93 -4.56 -13.54
C PHE A 39 13.30 -5.17 -13.22
N ASN A 40 13.41 -5.74 -12.02
CA ASN A 40 14.63 -6.34 -11.49
C ASN A 40 15.83 -5.38 -11.34
N SER A 41 15.60 -4.07 -11.40
CA SER A 41 16.63 -3.08 -11.06
C SER A 41 16.85 -2.98 -9.55
N ILE A 42 18.03 -2.48 -9.15
CA ILE A 42 18.32 -2.15 -7.75
C ILE A 42 17.29 -1.12 -7.23
N GLY A 43 16.89 -0.16 -8.06
CA GLY A 43 15.88 0.86 -7.73
C GLY A 43 14.53 0.25 -7.33
N MET A 44 14.04 -0.72 -8.12
CA MET A 44 12.80 -1.45 -7.82
C MET A 44 12.88 -2.17 -6.47
N TRP A 45 13.96 -2.91 -6.22
CA TRP A 45 14.13 -3.66 -4.96
C TRP A 45 14.28 -2.73 -3.75
N LEU A 46 14.98 -1.60 -3.90
CA LEU A 46 15.06 -0.56 -2.87
C LEU A 46 13.69 0.06 -2.58
N ALA A 47 12.87 0.31 -3.60
CA ALA A 47 11.50 0.81 -3.41
C ALA A 47 10.63 -0.20 -2.64
N VAL A 48 10.72 -1.49 -2.98
CA VAL A 48 10.04 -2.58 -2.24
C VAL A 48 10.50 -2.62 -0.77
N ALA A 49 11.81 -2.58 -0.53
CA ALA A 49 12.37 -2.59 0.81
C ALA A 49 11.95 -1.35 1.62
N MET A 50 11.91 -0.18 0.99
CA MET A 50 11.46 1.06 1.61
C MET A 50 9.99 1.00 2.04
N ILE A 51 9.10 0.52 1.16
CA ILE A 51 7.68 0.33 1.48
C ILE A 51 7.52 -0.67 2.64
N ALA A 52 8.22 -1.80 2.57
CA ALA A 52 8.19 -2.79 3.65
C ALA A 52 8.65 -2.18 4.99
N GLY A 53 9.74 -1.42 4.99
CA GLY A 53 10.24 -0.70 6.17
C GLY A 53 9.24 0.31 6.72
N MET A 54 8.62 1.11 5.84
CA MET A 54 7.59 2.10 6.21
C MET A 54 6.36 1.47 6.88
N TYR A 55 6.02 0.22 6.57
CA TYR A 55 4.93 -0.49 7.26
C TYR A 55 5.39 -1.26 8.49
N ILE A 56 6.51 -1.99 8.41
CA ILE A 56 7.01 -2.85 9.49
C ILE A 56 7.39 -2.02 10.71
N VAL A 57 8.06 -0.87 10.53
CA VAL A 57 8.51 -0.05 11.67
C VAL A 57 7.32 0.48 12.48
N PRO A 58 6.35 1.22 11.91
CA PRO A 58 5.19 1.69 12.68
C PRO A 58 4.33 0.55 13.20
N LEU A 59 4.24 -0.57 12.49
CA LEU A 59 3.51 -1.75 12.96
C LEU A 59 4.18 -2.40 14.18
N GLY A 60 5.51 -2.48 14.22
CA GLY A 60 6.28 -2.90 15.39
C GLY A 60 6.02 -1.97 16.58
N LEU A 61 6.10 -0.66 16.37
CA LEU A 61 5.79 0.36 17.38
C LEU A 61 4.34 0.24 17.90
N TYR A 62 3.39 -0.07 17.02
CA TYR A 62 2.00 -0.32 17.39
C TYR A 62 1.82 -1.57 18.26
N ARG A 63 2.58 -2.63 17.98
CA ARG A 63 2.52 -3.86 18.77
C ARG A 63 3.06 -3.68 20.18
N ILE A 64 4.13 -2.90 20.37
CA ILE A 64 4.68 -2.58 21.70
C ILE A 64 3.84 -1.54 22.47
N GLY A 65 2.82 -0.95 21.83
CA GLY A 65 1.82 -0.10 22.50
C GLY A 65 2.11 1.40 22.46
N LEU A 66 3.00 1.87 21.58
CA LEU A 66 3.26 3.30 21.45
C LEU A 66 2.02 4.03 20.88
N PRO A 67 1.51 5.07 21.56
CA PRO A 67 0.20 5.64 21.25
C PRO A 67 0.13 6.33 19.88
N PHE A 68 1.23 6.93 19.41
CA PHE A 68 1.28 7.66 18.14
C PHE A 68 1.39 6.75 16.90
N SER A 69 1.83 5.50 17.07
CA SER A 69 2.07 4.57 15.97
C SER A 69 0.81 4.28 15.15
N LYS A 70 -0.37 4.26 15.79
CA LYS A 70 -1.66 4.09 15.12
C LYS A 70 -1.96 5.25 14.18
N ALA A 71 -1.62 6.48 14.57
CA ALA A 71 -1.80 7.66 13.74
C ALA A 71 -0.85 7.63 12.53
N ILE A 72 0.39 7.19 12.70
CA ILE A 72 1.34 7.00 11.59
C ILE A 72 0.80 5.99 10.58
N LEU A 73 0.33 4.82 11.04
CA LEU A 73 -0.26 3.82 10.14
C LEU A 73 -1.50 4.36 9.41
N ALA A 74 -2.31 5.20 10.08
CA ALA A 74 -3.46 5.84 9.44
C ALA A 74 -3.04 6.82 8.34
N ILE A 75 -2.01 7.63 8.59
CA ILE A 75 -1.43 8.52 7.57
C ILE A 75 -0.91 7.71 6.39
N LEU A 76 -0.15 6.65 6.64
CA LEU A 76 0.37 5.75 5.60
C LEU A 76 -0.76 5.10 4.79
N SER A 77 -1.81 4.60 5.44
CA SER A 77 -2.99 4.06 4.74
C SER A 77 -3.71 5.13 3.91
N GLY A 78 -3.79 6.37 4.38
CA GLY A 78 -4.33 7.49 3.61
C GLY A 78 -3.52 7.79 2.35
N PHE A 79 -2.20 7.90 2.48
CA PHE A 79 -1.31 8.03 1.32
C PHE A 79 -1.38 6.82 0.40
N GLY A 80 -1.50 5.61 0.95
CA GLY A 80 -1.71 4.39 0.19
C GLY A 80 -2.95 4.48 -0.70
N ILE A 81 -4.09 4.92 -0.16
CA ILE A 81 -5.32 5.12 -0.95
C ILE A 81 -5.08 6.15 -2.07
N PHE A 82 -4.49 7.30 -1.72
CA PHE A 82 -4.22 8.37 -2.69
C PHE A 82 -3.30 7.89 -3.82
N ILE A 83 -2.18 7.25 -3.50
CA ILE A 83 -1.21 6.76 -4.48
C ILE A 83 -1.84 5.71 -5.40
N HIS A 84 -2.55 4.71 -4.85
CA HIS A 84 -3.20 3.70 -5.67
C HIS A 84 -4.32 4.29 -6.54
N PHE A 85 -5.04 5.31 -6.06
CA PHE A 85 -6.02 6.02 -6.88
C PHE A 85 -5.36 6.72 -8.07
N ILE A 86 -4.26 7.45 -7.85
CA ILE A 86 -3.50 8.08 -8.93
C ILE A 86 -2.98 7.04 -9.93
N ILE A 87 -2.46 5.91 -9.44
CA ILE A 87 -2.00 4.81 -10.32
C ILE A 87 -3.14 4.29 -11.20
N VAL A 88 -4.33 4.05 -10.64
CA VAL A 88 -5.50 3.62 -11.43
C VAL A 88 -5.84 4.67 -12.49
N VAL A 89 -5.89 5.95 -12.13
CA VAL A 89 -6.18 7.02 -13.08
C VAL A 89 -5.14 7.06 -14.19
N LEU A 90 -3.84 7.02 -13.85
CA LEU A 90 -2.74 7.02 -14.82
C LEU A 90 -2.83 5.82 -15.77
N LEU A 91 -3.09 4.62 -15.26
CA LEU A 91 -3.23 3.42 -16.08
C LEU A 91 -4.45 3.51 -17.02
N LEU A 92 -5.57 4.07 -16.56
CA LEU A 92 -6.79 4.22 -17.37
C LEU A 92 -6.66 5.26 -18.49
N ILE A 93 -5.97 6.37 -18.24
CA ILE A 93 -5.75 7.41 -19.27
C ILE A 93 -4.57 7.09 -20.17
N SER A 94 -3.65 6.22 -19.72
CA SER A 94 -2.58 5.73 -20.56
C SER A 94 -3.13 4.81 -21.66
N THR A 95 -2.49 4.80 -22.81
CA THR A 95 -2.77 3.82 -23.87
C THR A 95 -2.07 2.48 -23.61
N PHE A 96 -1.49 2.28 -22.41
CA PHE A 96 -0.68 1.12 -22.05
C PHE A 96 -1.53 -0.08 -21.60
N PHE A 97 -2.32 -0.61 -22.53
CA PHE A 97 -3.09 -1.84 -22.31
C PHE A 97 -2.18 -3.07 -22.41
N THR A 98 -1.50 -3.35 -21.30
CA THR A 98 -0.71 -4.57 -21.11
C THR A 98 -1.36 -5.45 -20.03
N ALA A 99 -1.09 -6.75 -20.06
CA ALA A 99 -1.54 -7.66 -19.00
C ALA A 99 -1.04 -7.22 -17.61
N ALA A 100 0.21 -6.73 -17.55
CA ALA A 100 0.79 -6.16 -16.33
C ALA A 100 0.05 -4.89 -15.87
N GLY A 101 -0.33 -4.01 -16.80
CA GLY A 101 -1.11 -2.80 -16.50
C GLY A 101 -2.51 -3.12 -15.95
N VAL A 102 -3.20 -4.10 -16.52
CA VAL A 102 -4.50 -4.58 -16.01
C VAL A 102 -4.34 -5.18 -14.61
N ALA A 103 -3.33 -6.00 -14.40
CA ALA A 103 -3.01 -6.57 -13.09
C ALA A 103 -2.67 -5.47 -12.07
N ALA A 104 -1.90 -4.44 -12.47
CA ALA A 104 -1.55 -3.29 -11.65
C ALA A 104 -2.78 -2.47 -11.25
N ALA A 105 -3.73 -2.27 -12.17
CA ALA A 105 -4.98 -1.57 -11.88
C ALA A 105 -5.85 -2.38 -10.91
N ALA A 106 -5.99 -3.69 -11.13
CA ALA A 106 -6.72 -4.58 -10.22
C ALA A 106 -6.09 -4.63 -8.82
N CYS A 107 -4.76 -4.73 -8.74
CA CYS A 107 -4.00 -4.68 -7.49
C CYS A 107 -4.23 -3.35 -6.77
N SER A 108 -4.23 -2.23 -7.50
CA SER A 108 -4.50 -0.91 -6.92
C SER A 108 -5.91 -0.76 -6.35
N LEU A 109 -6.93 -1.25 -7.06
CA LEU A 109 -8.31 -1.25 -6.55
C LEU A 109 -8.42 -2.10 -5.27
N LEU A 110 -7.77 -3.27 -5.24
CA LEU A 110 -7.72 -4.12 -4.06
C LEU A 110 -6.99 -3.44 -2.89
N SER A 111 -5.86 -2.76 -3.15
CA SER A 111 -5.14 -1.97 -2.16
C SER A 111 -6.00 -0.86 -1.55
N ILE A 112 -6.81 -0.17 -2.36
CA ILE A 112 -7.73 0.86 -1.86
C ILE A 112 -8.74 0.23 -0.90
N ILE A 113 -9.38 -0.88 -1.31
CA ILE A 113 -10.35 -1.60 -0.48
C ILE A 113 -9.72 -2.03 0.85
N VAL A 114 -8.52 -2.62 0.80
CA VAL A 114 -7.80 -3.08 2.00
C VAL A 114 -7.47 -1.92 2.93
N ASN A 115 -7.01 -0.77 2.42
CA ASN A 115 -6.72 0.39 3.25
C ASN A 115 -8.00 1.02 3.85
N VAL A 116 -9.11 1.04 3.09
CA VAL A 116 -10.42 1.47 3.62
C VAL A 116 -10.88 0.54 4.76
N ILE A 117 -10.81 -0.78 4.57
CA ILE A 117 -11.13 -1.76 5.62
C ILE A 117 -10.21 -1.57 6.83
N TRP A 118 -8.92 -1.29 6.61
CA TRP A 118 -7.96 -1.01 7.67
C TRP A 118 -8.40 0.18 8.53
N PHE A 119 -8.84 1.29 7.93
CA PHE A 119 -9.35 2.46 8.67
C PHE A 119 -10.53 2.09 9.56
N PHE A 120 -11.52 1.37 9.02
CA PHE A 120 -12.65 0.92 9.82
C PHE A 120 -12.20 -0.04 10.93
N ALA A 121 -11.25 -0.94 10.67
CA ALA A 121 -10.73 -1.86 11.67
C ALA A 121 -9.96 -1.15 12.79
N ALA A 122 -9.23 -0.07 12.47
CA ALA A 122 -8.39 0.68 13.41
C ALA A 122 -9.17 1.70 14.27
N PHE A 123 -10.30 2.21 13.76
CA PHE A 123 -11.09 3.25 14.41
C PHE A 123 -12.51 2.82 14.81
N ARG A 124 -12.87 1.54 14.64
CA ARG A 124 -14.14 1.01 15.16
C ARG A 124 -14.19 1.22 16.68
N LYS A 125 -15.03 2.16 17.13
CA LYS A 125 -15.35 2.34 18.56
C LYS A 125 -15.92 1.03 19.09
N HIS A 126 -15.26 0.43 20.06
CA HIS A 126 -15.92 -0.54 20.92
C HIS A 126 -16.89 0.24 21.81
N ARG A 127 -18.19 0.03 21.62
CA ARG A 127 -19.18 0.41 22.64
C ARG A 127 -18.82 -0.42 23.88
N LEU A 128 -18.26 0.21 24.90
CA LEU A 128 -18.15 -0.40 26.21
C LEU A 128 -19.60 -0.67 26.64
N VAL A 129 -19.96 -1.95 26.69
CA VAL A 129 -21.17 -2.39 27.37
C VAL A 129 -20.82 -2.29 28.86
N HIS A 130 -21.13 -1.14 29.45
CA HIS A 130 -21.24 -0.95 30.89
C HIS A 130 -22.66 -0.52 31.19
#